data_AF-A0A6A4GXV6-F1
#
_entry.id   AF-A0A6A4GXV6-F1
#
_cell.length_a   1.000
_cell.length_b   1.000
_cell.length_c   1.000
_cell.angle_alpha   90.00
_cell.angle_beta   90.00
_cell.angle_gamma   90.00
#
_symmetry.space_group_name_H-M   'P 1'
#
loop_
_entity.id
_entity.type
_entity.pdbx_description
1 polymer ?
#
loop_
_entity_poly.entity_id
_entity_poly.type
_entity_poly.pdbx_seq_one_letter_code
_entity_poly.pdbx_strand_id
1 'polypeptide(L)'
;MVNTTVLDVLPTEIIIRILTELDAISLLRCRLVCRLFRDVIAETARFNYVIELEITGQQDSRLTMKGRHDQIPLSSAQKLDMLRNHHTHWTELRWSSEIFYPMKGGGLWELFGNVLAQKDVEQSLTFVQLPSTYRNIPEREWTVAVETPKRMRDFGIDPSQDLLVVIEKPRWTLLSEHYYRIHVRTMSTAAKHPLVTDSNDVIGHHQSIYDPETSFTIQISSDYVGILFHARHDHAENEFIIWEWKTGQKKFHLAGDEAQSFCFLSERHVLLSLMTLSDLPDADVEAELLVVDFDLESSNKKTYRDIDHGLIFSLPEFNSSAEPLVFTVRSDPSPPWAPHSDIPVPFHIAQDARIFIASLWLRNGHGIDHLILVVPQSTLLSRLDLLGPMSASPSLDWESWGPRGSRMTKIHVPSVAFDSWACYVHGTKFVVSESSNSPRTRNNFTVQFFDFNQNAVRRAVSQGAKVSSTDPVEFEYLECDESLCVTAPTVFRAGEIFRDEVGTYLPYRWIAKKIPSTRDDCATMCSEDSIIVVESAGGTGGRRYRVFSF
;
A
#
# COMPACT_ATOMS: atom_id res chain seq x y z
N MET A 1 -26.19 -48.54 26.26
CA MET A 1 -26.74 -47.44 25.44
C MET A 1 -25.56 -46.72 24.84
N VAL A 2 -25.36 -46.85 23.53
CA VAL A 2 -24.34 -46.07 22.81
C VAL A 2 -24.89 -44.65 22.76
N ASN A 3 -24.17 -43.68 23.32
CA ASN A 3 -24.49 -42.26 23.15
C ASN A 3 -24.21 -41.91 21.68
N THR A 4 -25.17 -42.17 20.79
CA THR A 4 -25.17 -41.63 19.44
C THR A 4 -25.36 -40.13 19.57
N THR A 5 -24.32 -39.37 19.25
CA THR A 5 -24.42 -37.92 19.17
C THR A 5 -25.24 -37.57 17.92
N VAL A 6 -25.93 -36.43 17.91
CA VAL A 6 -26.70 -35.97 16.73
C VAL A 6 -25.84 -35.95 15.45
N LEU A 7 -24.53 -35.75 15.60
CA LEU A 7 -23.55 -35.71 14.51
C LEU A 7 -23.30 -37.08 13.87
N ASP A 8 -23.50 -38.18 14.60
CA ASP A 8 -23.34 -39.54 14.07
C ASP A 8 -24.51 -39.97 13.16
N VAL A 9 -25.60 -39.18 13.15
CA VAL A 9 -26.84 -39.47 12.40
C VAL A 9 -26.93 -38.63 11.12
N LEU A 10 -26.16 -37.53 11.04
CA LEU A 10 -26.18 -36.65 9.87
C LEU A 10 -25.30 -37.22 8.74
N PRO A 11 -25.79 -37.25 7.49
CA PRO A 11 -24.93 -37.52 6.33
C PRO A 11 -23.77 -36.51 6.23
N THR A 12 -22.63 -36.96 5.72
CA THR A 12 -21.41 -36.14 5.57
C THR A 12 -21.67 -34.86 4.77
N GLU A 13 -22.53 -34.91 3.76
CA GLU A 13 -22.91 -33.77 2.92
C GLU A 13 -23.60 -32.68 3.74
N ILE A 14 -24.43 -33.05 4.72
CA ILE A 14 -25.12 -32.11 5.61
C ILE A 14 -24.11 -31.49 6.57
N ILE A 15 -23.18 -32.28 7.10
CA ILE A 15 -22.09 -31.77 7.95
C ILE A 15 -21.24 -30.76 7.16
N ILE A 16 -20.85 -31.08 5.93
CA ILE A 16 -20.12 -30.16 5.05
C ILE A 16 -20.92 -28.88 4.80
N ARG A 17 -22.24 -28.98 4.59
CA ARG A 17 -23.08 -27.80 4.39
C ARG A 17 -23.13 -26.91 5.63
N ILE A 18 -23.22 -27.50 6.83
CA ILE A 18 -23.21 -26.75 8.10
C ILE A 18 -21.85 -26.06 8.30
N LEU A 19 -20.76 -26.79 8.14
CA LEU A 19 -19.40 -26.25 8.32
C LEU A 19 -19.05 -25.19 7.27
N THR A 20 -19.74 -25.14 6.13
CA THR A 20 -19.55 -24.11 5.10
C THR A 20 -19.94 -22.71 5.56
N GLU A 21 -20.78 -22.59 6.59
CA GLU A 21 -21.19 -21.31 7.16
C GLU A 21 -20.18 -20.76 8.19
N LEU A 22 -19.09 -21.49 8.46
CA LEU A 22 -18.08 -21.11 9.44
C LEU A 22 -16.88 -20.40 8.79
N ASP A 23 -16.32 -19.43 9.51
CA ASP A 23 -15.04 -18.80 9.17
C ASP A 23 -13.84 -19.76 9.37
N ALA A 24 -12.67 -19.35 8.88
CA ALA A 24 -11.44 -20.14 8.97
C ALA A 24 -11.07 -20.51 10.42
N ILE A 25 -11.22 -19.57 11.36
CA ILE A 25 -10.86 -19.77 12.77
C ILE A 25 -11.80 -20.79 13.42
N SER A 26 -13.09 -20.70 13.14
CA SER A 26 -14.14 -21.59 13.62
C SER A 26 -13.96 -22.99 13.04
N LEU A 27 -13.62 -23.11 11.75
CA LEU A 27 -13.23 -24.38 11.14
C LEU A 27 -12.02 -25.01 11.86
N LEU A 28 -10.96 -24.22 12.12
CA LEU A 28 -9.80 -24.71 12.87
C LEU A 28 -10.17 -25.17 14.28
N ARG A 29 -11.06 -24.46 14.97
CA ARG A 29 -11.60 -24.89 16.28
C ARG A 29 -12.41 -26.18 16.17
N CYS A 30 -13.25 -26.34 15.14
CA CYS A 30 -14.02 -27.56 14.90
C CYS A 30 -13.11 -28.79 14.72
N ARG A 31 -11.92 -28.65 14.14
CA ARG A 31 -10.93 -29.75 14.04
C ARG A 31 -10.47 -30.28 15.40
N LEU A 32 -10.59 -29.48 16.46
CA LEU A 32 -10.21 -29.86 17.82
C LEU A 32 -11.35 -30.52 18.60
N VAL A 33 -12.59 -30.48 18.09
CA VAL A 33 -13.78 -30.99 18.80
C VAL A 33 -13.88 -32.50 18.71
N CYS A 34 -13.80 -33.08 17.51
CA CYS A 34 -13.90 -34.53 17.30
C CYS A 34 -13.18 -34.99 16.03
N ARG A 35 -12.94 -36.31 15.92
CA ARG A 35 -12.27 -36.92 14.76
C ARG A 35 -13.07 -36.72 13.47
N LEU A 36 -14.40 -36.86 13.52
CA LEU A 36 -15.29 -36.68 12.37
C LEU A 36 -15.09 -35.30 11.73
N PHE A 37 -15.18 -34.21 12.51
CA PHE A 37 -14.95 -32.86 12.00
C PHE A 37 -13.53 -32.65 11.52
N ARG A 38 -12.54 -33.16 12.25
CA ARG A 38 -11.14 -33.08 11.83
C ARG A 38 -10.94 -33.70 10.44
N ASP A 39 -11.50 -34.89 10.22
CA ASP A 39 -11.30 -35.67 8.99
C ASP A 39 -12.10 -35.04 7.84
N VAL A 40 -13.37 -34.68 8.05
CA VAL A 40 -14.19 -33.95 7.07
C VAL A 40 -13.53 -32.63 6.65
N ILE A 41 -13.00 -31.87 7.62
CA ILE A 41 -12.31 -30.60 7.34
C ILE A 41 -11.02 -30.82 6.56
N ALA A 42 -10.23 -31.84 6.94
CA ALA A 42 -8.97 -32.14 6.29
C ALA A 42 -9.15 -32.62 4.84
N GLU A 43 -10.18 -33.43 4.57
CA GLU A 43 -10.41 -34.04 3.25
C GLU A 43 -11.20 -33.15 2.27
N THR A 44 -11.90 -32.13 2.77
CA THR A 44 -12.68 -31.23 1.92
C THR A 44 -11.85 -30.04 1.45
N ALA A 45 -11.59 -29.96 0.15
CA ALA A 45 -10.80 -28.88 -0.46
C ALA A 45 -11.34 -27.47 -0.16
N ARG A 46 -12.68 -27.30 -0.08
CA ARG A 46 -13.32 -26.02 0.23
C ARG A 46 -12.88 -25.46 1.59
N PHE A 47 -12.82 -26.29 2.64
CA PHE A 47 -12.44 -25.82 3.97
C PHE A 47 -10.94 -25.51 4.04
N ASN A 48 -10.11 -26.36 3.43
CA ASN A 48 -8.68 -26.07 3.30
C ASN A 48 -8.42 -24.77 2.54
N TYR A 49 -9.21 -24.48 1.50
CA TYR A 49 -9.10 -23.21 0.76
C TYR A 49 -9.46 -22.00 1.62
N VAL A 50 -10.55 -22.04 2.38
CA VAL A 50 -10.91 -20.97 3.32
C VAL A 50 -9.83 -20.75 4.39
N ILE A 51 -9.28 -21.83 4.93
CA ILE A 51 -8.18 -21.75 5.92
C ILE A 51 -6.91 -21.18 5.28
N GLU A 52 -6.57 -21.59 4.05
CA GLU A 52 -5.37 -21.09 3.37
C GLU A 52 -5.49 -19.61 3.00
N LEU A 53 -6.68 -19.14 2.61
CA LEU A 53 -6.95 -17.72 2.38
C LEU A 53 -6.66 -16.88 3.64
N GLU A 54 -7.17 -17.32 4.79
CA GLU A 54 -6.91 -16.68 6.08
C GLU A 54 -5.40 -16.66 6.42
N ILE A 55 -4.70 -17.77 6.19
CA ILE A 55 -3.26 -17.84 6.48
C ILE A 55 -2.46 -16.90 5.57
N THR A 56 -2.86 -16.78 4.32
CA THR A 56 -2.17 -15.98 3.30
C THR A 56 -2.63 -14.52 3.25
N GLY A 57 -3.65 -14.15 4.03
CA GLY A 57 -4.19 -12.79 4.07
C GLY A 57 -4.91 -12.42 2.78
N GLN A 58 -5.52 -13.40 2.12
CA GLN A 58 -6.22 -13.22 0.85
C GLN A 58 -7.71 -13.53 1.02
N GLN A 59 -8.52 -13.03 0.08
CA GLN A 59 -9.95 -13.24 0.00
C GLN A 59 -10.32 -13.84 -1.36
N ASP A 60 -11.44 -14.57 -1.38
CA ASP A 60 -11.94 -15.25 -2.57
C ASP A 60 -12.72 -14.29 -3.48
N SER A 61 -12.36 -14.23 -4.77
CA SER A 61 -13.01 -13.36 -5.75
C SER A 61 -14.38 -13.88 -6.25
N ARG A 62 -15.12 -14.62 -5.42
CA ARG A 62 -16.41 -15.23 -5.81
C ARG A 62 -17.50 -14.22 -6.22
N LEU A 63 -17.35 -12.95 -5.85
CA LEU A 63 -18.36 -11.91 -6.06
C LEU A 63 -18.26 -11.18 -7.40
N THR A 64 -17.15 -11.34 -8.13
CA THR A 64 -16.85 -10.53 -9.33
C THR A 64 -17.23 -11.21 -10.65
N MET A 65 -17.61 -12.49 -10.66
CA MET A 65 -17.94 -13.25 -11.90
C MET A 65 -19.40 -13.06 -12.38
N LYS A 66 -20.04 -11.91 -12.12
CA LYS A 66 -21.34 -11.57 -12.73
C LYS A 66 -21.10 -11.06 -14.16
N GLY A 67 -20.89 -11.95 -15.13
CA GLY A 67 -20.90 -11.52 -16.54
C GLY A 67 -20.27 -12.47 -17.57
N ARG A 68 -19.36 -13.38 -17.17
CA ARG A 68 -18.78 -14.36 -18.11
C ARG A 68 -19.45 -15.72 -17.97
N HIS A 69 -20.47 -15.95 -18.81
CA HIS A 69 -21.12 -17.26 -18.94
C HIS A 69 -20.21 -18.33 -19.61
N ASP A 70 -19.05 -17.94 -20.16
CA ASP A 70 -18.24 -18.80 -21.03
C ASP A 70 -17.03 -19.46 -20.34
N GLN A 71 -16.80 -19.23 -19.04
CA GLN A 71 -15.69 -19.85 -18.31
C GLN A 71 -16.22 -20.78 -17.21
N ILE A 72 -15.76 -22.03 -17.22
CA ILE A 72 -16.05 -23.00 -16.16
C ILE A 72 -15.43 -22.46 -14.86
N PRO A 73 -16.24 -22.25 -13.79
CA PRO A 73 -15.71 -21.75 -12.53
C PRO A 73 -14.65 -22.69 -11.96
N LEU A 74 -13.54 -22.13 -11.48
CA LEU A 74 -12.50 -22.91 -10.81
C LEU A 74 -13.06 -23.60 -9.56
N SER A 75 -12.80 -24.90 -9.44
CA SER A 75 -13.13 -25.68 -8.25
C SER A 75 -12.31 -25.20 -7.04
N SER A 76 -12.78 -25.49 -5.82
CA SER A 76 -12.03 -25.13 -4.60
C SER A 76 -10.65 -25.81 -4.53
N ALA A 77 -10.51 -27.01 -5.12
CA ALA A 77 -9.23 -27.70 -5.21
C ALA A 77 -8.25 -26.93 -6.12
N GLN A 78 -8.69 -26.54 -7.32
CA GLN A 78 -7.87 -25.73 -8.24
C GLN A 78 -7.46 -24.40 -7.61
N LYS A 79 -8.39 -23.69 -6.95
CA LYS A 79 -8.07 -22.43 -6.26
C LYS A 79 -7.08 -22.62 -5.10
N LEU A 80 -7.22 -23.70 -4.33
CA LEU A 80 -6.28 -24.05 -3.26
C LEU A 80 -4.87 -24.32 -3.80
N ASP A 81 -4.75 -25.08 -4.89
CA ASP A 81 -3.46 -25.37 -5.52
C ASP A 81 -2.81 -24.09 -6.05
N MET A 82 -3.57 -23.23 -6.73
CA MET A 82 -3.11 -21.92 -7.20
C MET A 82 -2.64 -21.04 -6.04
N LEU A 83 -3.41 -20.99 -4.95
CA LEU A 83 -3.09 -20.17 -3.76
C LEU A 83 -1.81 -20.64 -3.07
N ARG A 84 -1.66 -21.95 -2.87
CA ARG A 84 -0.45 -22.53 -2.28
C ARG A 84 0.77 -22.29 -3.16
N ASN A 85 0.63 -22.50 -4.47
CA ASN A 85 1.72 -22.25 -5.41
C ASN A 85 2.13 -20.77 -5.38
N HIS A 86 1.16 -19.85 -5.48
CA HIS A 86 1.41 -18.41 -5.39
C HIS A 86 2.13 -18.05 -4.09
N HIS A 87 1.64 -18.53 -2.94
CA HIS A 87 2.25 -18.24 -1.65
C HIS A 87 3.68 -18.76 -1.54
N THR A 88 3.93 -20.04 -1.87
CA THR A 88 5.27 -20.64 -1.79
C THR A 88 6.28 -19.87 -2.65
N HIS A 89 5.92 -19.54 -3.88
CA HIS A 89 6.80 -18.82 -4.80
C HIS A 89 7.10 -17.40 -4.32
N TRP A 90 6.13 -16.71 -3.73
CA TRP A 90 6.38 -15.43 -3.04
C TRP A 90 7.28 -15.60 -1.82
N THR A 91 7.09 -16.65 -1.00
CA THR A 91 7.90 -16.86 0.21
C THR A 91 9.37 -17.18 -0.08
N GLU A 92 9.64 -17.78 -1.24
CA GLU A 92 10.97 -18.15 -1.73
C GLU A 92 11.54 -17.12 -2.73
N LEU A 93 10.81 -16.03 -3.02
CA LEU A 93 11.10 -15.07 -4.10
C LEU A 93 11.39 -15.74 -5.46
N ARG A 94 10.67 -16.81 -5.81
CA ARG A 94 10.81 -17.53 -7.08
C ARG A 94 9.79 -17.05 -8.11
N TRP A 95 10.18 -16.09 -8.93
CA TRP A 95 9.37 -15.62 -10.05
C TRP A 95 9.26 -16.68 -11.17
N SER A 96 8.13 -16.66 -11.87
CA SER A 96 7.81 -17.53 -12.99
C SER A 96 8.27 -16.97 -14.33
N SER A 97 8.36 -15.64 -14.46
CA SER A 97 8.85 -14.98 -15.67
C SER A 97 9.57 -13.67 -15.37
N GLU A 98 10.34 -13.21 -16.35
CA GLU A 98 11.06 -11.95 -16.35
C GLU A 98 10.75 -11.21 -17.66
N ILE A 99 10.19 -10.01 -17.56
CA ILE A 99 9.71 -9.23 -18.72
C ILE A 99 10.29 -7.82 -18.65
N PHE A 100 10.62 -7.25 -19.81
CA PHE A 100 11.15 -5.90 -19.92
C PHE A 100 10.17 -4.99 -20.66
N TYR A 101 9.79 -3.89 -20.03
CA TYR A 101 8.98 -2.84 -20.65
C TYR A 101 9.83 -1.57 -20.85
N PRO A 102 9.92 -1.01 -22.06
CA PRO A 102 10.62 0.25 -22.28
C PRO A 102 9.88 1.39 -21.57
N MET A 103 10.62 2.32 -20.96
CA MET A 103 10.02 3.53 -20.42
C MET A 103 9.63 4.46 -21.56
N LYS A 104 8.36 4.89 -21.58
CA LYS A 104 7.86 5.83 -22.59
C LYS A 104 8.43 7.24 -22.35
N GLY A 105 8.53 8.03 -23.42
CA GLY A 105 9.20 9.34 -23.39
C GLY A 105 8.40 10.48 -22.75
N GLY A 106 7.18 10.23 -22.26
CA GLY A 106 6.28 11.27 -21.74
C GLY A 106 6.54 11.69 -20.28
N GLY A 107 7.45 11.01 -19.58
CA GLY A 107 7.97 11.41 -18.27
C GLY A 107 7.06 11.19 -17.06
N LEU A 108 5.87 10.59 -17.26
CA LEU A 108 4.93 10.25 -16.19
C LEU A 108 4.57 8.76 -16.26
N TRP A 109 4.41 8.14 -15.10
CA TRP A 109 4.01 6.75 -14.97
C TRP A 109 3.28 6.54 -13.63
N GLU A 110 2.49 5.49 -13.55
CA GLU A 110 1.76 5.08 -12.34
C GLU A 110 1.66 3.55 -12.29
N LEU A 111 1.66 2.96 -11.08
CA LEU A 111 1.46 1.52 -10.88
C LEU A 111 0.33 1.31 -9.85
N PHE A 112 -0.84 0.86 -10.31
CA PHE A 112 -1.94 0.59 -9.39
C PHE A 112 -2.73 -0.64 -9.85
N GLY A 113 -3.17 -1.48 -8.91
CA GLY A 113 -3.97 -2.67 -9.22
C GLY A 113 -3.32 -3.63 -10.23
N ASN A 114 -1.99 -3.78 -10.19
CA ASN A 114 -1.21 -4.60 -11.13
C ASN A 114 -1.22 -4.10 -12.60
N VAL A 115 -1.53 -2.82 -12.81
CA VAL A 115 -1.45 -2.15 -14.12
C VAL A 115 -0.39 -1.05 -14.07
N LEU A 116 0.60 -1.14 -14.97
CA LEU A 116 1.59 -0.09 -15.21
C LEU A 116 1.06 0.85 -16.29
N ALA A 117 0.81 2.11 -15.93
CA ALA A 117 0.44 3.17 -16.85
C ALA A 117 1.62 4.08 -17.14
N GLN A 118 1.77 4.51 -18.39
CA GLN A 118 2.85 5.38 -18.83
C GLN A 118 2.34 6.42 -19.83
N LYS A 119 2.80 7.66 -19.69
CA LYS A 119 2.57 8.71 -20.67
C LYS A 119 3.55 8.60 -21.83
N ASP A 120 3.01 8.66 -23.05
CA ASP A 120 3.79 8.77 -24.27
C ASP A 120 4.04 10.25 -24.66
N VAL A 121 4.93 10.46 -25.63
CA VAL A 121 5.27 11.79 -26.15
C VAL A 121 4.07 12.45 -26.83
N GLU A 122 3.16 11.67 -27.42
CA GLU A 122 2.02 12.12 -28.23
C GLU A 122 0.74 12.43 -27.44
N GLN A 123 0.83 12.71 -26.13
CA GLN A 123 -0.35 12.87 -25.24
C GLN A 123 -1.26 11.62 -25.21
N SER A 124 -0.69 10.44 -25.40
CA SER A 124 -1.37 9.16 -25.16
C SER A 124 -0.90 8.54 -23.84
N LEU A 125 -1.72 7.63 -23.32
CA LEU A 125 -1.37 6.78 -22.19
C LEU A 125 -1.33 5.33 -22.66
N THR A 126 -0.21 4.65 -22.41
CA THR A 126 -0.07 3.21 -22.58
C THR A 126 -0.25 2.54 -21.23
N PHE A 127 -1.11 1.52 -21.18
CA PHE A 127 -1.35 0.70 -20.00
C PHE A 127 -0.91 -0.73 -20.26
N VAL A 128 -0.28 -1.34 -19.27
CA VAL A 128 0.14 -2.74 -19.29
C VAL A 128 -0.38 -3.43 -18.03
N GLN A 129 -1.32 -4.35 -18.20
CA GLN A 129 -1.68 -5.30 -17.15
C GLN A 129 -0.56 -6.33 -17.03
N LEU A 130 0.11 -6.35 -15.88
CA LEU A 130 1.22 -7.26 -15.65
C LEU A 130 0.68 -8.70 -15.49
N PRO A 131 1.35 -9.71 -16.07
CA PRO A 131 0.88 -11.08 -15.98
C PRO A 131 1.12 -11.68 -14.58
N SER A 132 0.39 -12.77 -14.29
CA SER A 132 0.65 -13.67 -13.16
C SER A 132 0.38 -15.10 -13.58
N THR A 133 1.40 -15.96 -13.49
CA THR A 133 1.26 -17.38 -13.80
C THR A 133 0.42 -18.06 -12.71
N TYR A 134 0.66 -17.77 -11.43
CA TYR A 134 -0.01 -18.48 -10.34
C TYR A 134 -1.47 -18.01 -10.11
N ARG A 135 -1.88 -16.89 -10.69
CA ARG A 135 -3.28 -16.42 -10.67
C ARG A 135 -3.98 -16.48 -12.04
N ASN A 136 -3.32 -17.01 -13.08
CA ASN A 136 -3.81 -17.04 -14.46
C ASN A 136 -4.21 -15.65 -15.00
N ILE A 137 -3.42 -14.63 -14.66
CA ILE A 137 -3.62 -13.27 -15.18
C ILE A 137 -2.82 -13.14 -16.48
N PRO A 138 -3.47 -12.91 -17.63
CA PRO A 138 -2.76 -12.70 -18.88
C PRO A 138 -2.14 -11.31 -18.93
N GLU A 139 -1.06 -11.19 -19.70
CA GLU A 139 -0.54 -9.89 -20.10
C GLU A 139 -1.52 -9.22 -21.08
N ARG A 140 -1.75 -7.92 -20.90
CA ARG A 140 -2.55 -7.10 -21.82
C ARG A 140 -1.96 -5.70 -21.90
N GLU A 141 -1.70 -5.24 -23.11
CA GLU A 141 -1.29 -3.86 -23.39
C GLU A 141 -2.39 -3.16 -24.21
N TRP A 142 -2.68 -1.90 -23.88
CA TRP A 142 -3.50 -1.03 -24.69
C TRP A 142 -3.03 0.41 -24.57
N THR A 143 -3.34 1.23 -25.58
CA THR A 143 -2.98 2.65 -25.60
C THR A 143 -4.20 3.48 -25.98
N VAL A 144 -4.38 4.60 -25.29
CA VAL A 144 -5.48 5.54 -25.54
C VAL A 144 -4.92 6.92 -25.80
N ALA A 145 -5.50 7.65 -26.76
CA ALA A 145 -5.18 9.05 -26.99
C ALA A 145 -5.98 9.93 -26.02
N VAL A 146 -5.31 10.83 -25.30
CA VAL A 146 -5.98 11.76 -24.38
C VAL A 146 -6.20 13.09 -25.11
N GLU A 147 -7.37 13.22 -25.76
CA GLU A 147 -7.71 14.43 -26.50
C GLU A 147 -8.02 15.62 -25.56
N THR A 148 -8.57 15.32 -24.39
CA THR A 148 -8.93 16.29 -23.36
C THR A 148 -8.56 15.75 -21.97
N PRO A 149 -7.67 16.44 -21.22
CA PRO A 149 -7.06 17.73 -21.52
C PRO A 149 -5.89 17.65 -22.51
N LYS A 150 -5.66 18.74 -23.27
CA LYS A 150 -4.53 18.85 -24.21
C LYS A 150 -3.15 18.91 -23.55
N ARG A 151 -3.10 19.19 -22.24
CA ARG A 151 -1.85 19.37 -21.48
C ARG A 151 -1.96 18.65 -20.14
N MET A 152 -1.71 17.35 -20.16
CA MET A 152 -1.62 16.55 -18.94
C MET A 152 -0.40 16.97 -18.10
N ARG A 153 -0.67 17.40 -16.87
CA ARG A 153 0.34 17.69 -15.84
C ARG A 153 0.67 16.46 -15.02
N ASP A 154 -0.34 15.72 -14.60
CA ASP A 154 -0.22 14.48 -13.82
C ASP A 154 -1.45 13.58 -14.01
N PHE A 155 -1.40 12.33 -13.57
CA PHE A 155 -2.55 11.42 -13.61
C PHE A 155 -2.51 10.35 -12.51
N GLY A 156 -3.68 9.84 -12.13
CA GLY A 156 -3.86 8.66 -11.29
C GLY A 156 -4.82 7.67 -11.94
N ILE A 157 -4.74 6.40 -11.56
CA ILE A 157 -5.53 5.31 -12.18
C ILE A 157 -6.15 4.41 -11.12
N ASP A 158 -7.33 3.85 -11.42
CA ASP A 158 -7.91 2.74 -10.68
C ASP A 158 -8.54 1.73 -11.67
N PRO A 159 -7.82 0.63 -12.01
CA PRO A 159 -8.30 -0.40 -12.91
C PRO A 159 -9.56 -1.10 -12.39
N SER A 160 -9.85 -1.05 -11.08
CA SER A 160 -11.02 -1.71 -10.50
C SER A 160 -12.34 -1.07 -10.90
N GLN A 161 -12.30 0.13 -11.49
CA GLN A 161 -13.45 0.93 -11.89
C GLN A 161 -13.31 1.51 -13.30
N ASP A 162 -12.31 1.08 -14.08
CA ASP A 162 -11.93 1.70 -15.37
C ASP A 162 -11.66 3.22 -15.25
N LEU A 163 -11.11 3.67 -14.12
CA LEU A 163 -11.01 5.09 -13.78
C LEU A 163 -9.62 5.67 -14.08
N LEU A 164 -9.60 6.78 -14.82
CA LEU A 164 -8.43 7.60 -15.10
C LEU A 164 -8.71 9.04 -14.64
N VAL A 165 -7.91 9.54 -13.70
CA VAL A 165 -7.97 10.94 -13.24
C VAL A 165 -6.80 11.70 -13.85
N VAL A 166 -7.07 12.79 -14.57
CA VAL A 166 -6.03 13.58 -15.26
C VAL A 166 -6.04 15.03 -14.78
N ILE A 167 -4.91 15.52 -14.30
CA ILE A 167 -4.74 16.93 -13.92
C ILE A 167 -4.27 17.71 -15.16
N GLU A 168 -5.05 18.71 -15.61
CA GLU A 168 -4.63 19.65 -16.66
C GLU A 168 -3.65 20.67 -16.08
N LYS A 169 -2.60 20.98 -16.85
CA LYS A 169 -1.71 22.11 -16.55
C LYS A 169 -2.51 23.42 -16.57
N PRO A 170 -2.52 24.19 -15.47
CA PRO A 170 -3.36 25.40 -15.39
C PRO A 170 -2.95 26.43 -16.44
N ARG A 171 -3.94 27.14 -17.01
CA ARG A 171 -3.74 28.17 -18.05
C ARG A 171 -3.77 29.54 -17.40
N TRP A 172 -2.63 29.95 -16.86
CA TRP A 172 -2.48 31.28 -16.25
C TRP A 172 -2.43 32.36 -17.32
N THR A 173 -3.48 33.19 -17.42
CA THR A 173 -3.51 34.40 -18.24
C THR A 173 -4.04 35.58 -17.43
N LEU A 174 -3.74 36.82 -17.84
CA LEU A 174 -4.15 38.06 -17.16
C LEU A 174 -5.68 38.26 -17.03
N LEU A 175 -6.50 37.49 -17.76
CA LEU A 175 -7.96 37.68 -17.86
C LEU A 175 -8.81 36.43 -17.47
N SER A 176 -8.22 35.28 -17.15
CA SER A 176 -8.84 34.02 -16.58
C SER A 176 -7.80 32.87 -16.64
N GLU A 177 -7.74 31.78 -15.87
CA GLU A 177 -8.49 31.16 -14.77
C GLU A 177 -7.41 30.58 -13.81
N HIS A 178 -7.54 30.79 -12.49
CA HIS A 178 -6.61 30.24 -11.49
C HIS A 178 -7.06 28.87 -10.99
N TYR A 179 -7.44 27.96 -11.90
CA TYR A 179 -7.97 26.65 -11.50
C TYR A 179 -7.11 25.51 -12.04
N TYR A 180 -6.82 24.54 -11.17
CA TYR A 180 -6.54 23.19 -11.61
C TYR A 180 -7.83 22.56 -12.12
N ARG A 181 -7.76 21.92 -13.28
CA ARG A 181 -8.86 21.14 -13.86
C ARG A 181 -8.52 19.67 -13.77
N ILE A 182 -9.33 18.93 -13.05
CA ILE A 182 -9.17 17.50 -12.85
C ILE A 182 -10.24 16.81 -13.69
N HIS A 183 -9.81 16.09 -14.73
CA HIS A 183 -10.67 15.39 -15.66
C HIS A 183 -10.86 13.94 -15.21
N VAL A 184 -12.10 13.49 -15.18
CA VAL A 184 -12.45 12.11 -14.84
C VAL A 184 -12.80 11.37 -16.13
N ARG A 185 -11.99 10.37 -16.46
CA ARG A 185 -11.99 9.66 -17.74
C ARG A 185 -11.96 8.16 -17.54
N THR A 186 -12.23 7.40 -18.61
CA THR A 186 -12.04 5.96 -18.62
C THR A 186 -10.59 5.58 -18.94
N MET A 187 -10.06 4.50 -18.36
CA MET A 187 -8.75 3.97 -18.77
C MET A 187 -8.82 3.27 -20.13
N SER A 188 -9.97 2.68 -20.45
CA SER A 188 -10.21 1.90 -21.66
C SER A 188 -10.28 2.74 -22.94
N THR A 189 -10.81 3.97 -22.86
CA THR A 189 -11.06 4.81 -24.03
C THR A 189 -10.63 6.28 -23.87
N ALA A 190 -10.21 6.71 -22.68
CA ALA A 190 -9.97 8.12 -22.33
C ALA A 190 -11.18 9.05 -22.58
N ALA A 191 -12.39 8.49 -22.72
CA ALA A 191 -13.62 9.25 -22.80
C ALA A 191 -14.08 9.72 -21.42
N LYS A 192 -15.08 10.60 -21.35
CA LYS A 192 -15.75 10.96 -20.08
C LYS A 192 -16.20 9.67 -19.37
N HIS A 193 -15.87 9.57 -18.08
CA HIS A 193 -16.26 8.40 -17.30
C HIS A 193 -17.80 8.33 -17.15
N PRO A 194 -18.45 7.18 -17.42
CA PRO A 194 -19.91 7.08 -17.49
C PRO A 194 -20.62 7.33 -16.15
N LEU A 195 -19.93 7.14 -15.03
CA LEU A 195 -20.47 7.41 -13.69
C LEU A 195 -20.39 8.89 -13.27
N VAL A 196 -19.81 9.76 -14.09
CA VAL A 196 -19.72 11.19 -13.80
C VAL A 196 -21.00 11.90 -14.21
N THR A 197 -21.60 12.62 -13.26
CA THR A 197 -22.80 13.43 -13.49
C THR A 197 -22.60 14.49 -14.58
N ASP A 198 -23.63 14.79 -15.38
CA ASP A 198 -23.52 15.68 -16.54
C ASP A 198 -23.12 17.13 -16.22
N SER A 199 -23.32 17.56 -14.97
CA SER A 199 -22.91 18.90 -14.51
C SER A 199 -21.42 19.05 -14.21
N ASN A 200 -20.65 17.95 -14.04
CA ASN A 200 -19.31 17.98 -13.44
C ASN A 200 -18.26 17.16 -14.22
N ASP A 201 -18.15 17.35 -15.53
CA ASP A 201 -17.13 16.68 -16.36
C ASP A 201 -15.67 17.02 -15.94
N VAL A 202 -15.50 18.12 -15.21
CA VAL A 202 -14.22 18.62 -14.72
C VAL A 202 -14.40 19.09 -13.28
N ILE A 203 -13.58 18.57 -12.37
CA ILE A 203 -13.49 19.07 -11.00
C ILE A 203 -12.52 20.25 -10.99
N GLY A 204 -13.01 21.42 -10.61
CA GLY A 204 -12.22 22.65 -10.50
C GLY A 204 -11.68 22.85 -9.09
N HIS A 205 -10.38 23.13 -8.98
CA HIS A 205 -9.74 23.53 -7.72
C HIS A 205 -9.06 24.89 -7.90
N HIS A 206 -9.52 25.89 -7.15
CA HIS A 206 -8.97 27.25 -7.21
C HIS A 206 -7.59 27.29 -6.55
N GLN A 207 -6.64 27.91 -7.24
CA GLN A 207 -5.28 28.16 -6.81
C GLN A 207 -5.13 29.66 -6.55
N SER A 208 -4.81 30.05 -5.33
CA SER A 208 -4.67 31.47 -4.98
C SER A 208 -3.38 32.09 -5.53
N ILE A 209 -2.34 31.29 -5.74
CA ILE A 209 -0.98 31.74 -6.09
C ILE A 209 -0.42 30.88 -7.22
N TYR A 210 0.15 31.51 -8.25
CA TYR A 210 0.74 30.76 -9.35
C TYR A 210 1.96 29.98 -8.90
N ASP A 211 1.87 28.66 -8.98
CA ASP A 211 3.01 27.79 -8.80
C ASP A 211 3.11 26.79 -9.97
N PRO A 212 4.03 27.01 -10.93
CA PRO A 212 4.26 26.09 -12.04
C PRO A 212 4.99 24.80 -11.62
N GLU A 213 5.61 24.79 -10.45
CA GLU A 213 6.44 23.70 -9.94
C GLU A 213 5.68 22.79 -8.96
N THR A 214 4.42 23.09 -8.67
CA THR A 214 3.54 22.23 -7.86
C THR A 214 3.61 20.79 -8.32
N SER A 215 3.88 19.89 -7.37
CA SER A 215 3.81 18.44 -7.52
C SER A 215 2.57 17.88 -6.82
N PHE A 216 2.15 16.67 -7.18
CA PHE A 216 0.92 16.08 -6.68
C PHE A 216 1.20 14.72 -6.06
N THR A 217 0.46 14.40 -5.00
CA THR A 217 0.26 13.01 -4.58
C THR A 217 -1.20 12.70 -4.84
N ILE A 218 -1.48 11.71 -5.68
CA ILE A 218 -2.83 11.30 -6.07
C ILE A 218 -3.07 9.91 -5.48
N GLN A 219 -4.18 9.73 -4.79
CA GLN A 219 -4.68 8.41 -4.42
C GLN A 219 -6.17 8.32 -4.68
N ILE A 220 -6.61 7.14 -5.11
CA ILE A 220 -8.00 6.84 -5.41
C ILE A 220 -8.42 5.72 -4.48
N SER A 221 -9.53 5.91 -3.78
CA SER A 221 -10.13 4.90 -2.95
C SER A 221 -11.64 4.88 -3.14
N SER A 222 -12.15 3.80 -3.74
CA SER A 222 -13.58 3.65 -4.03
C SER A 222 -14.15 4.87 -4.77
N ASP A 223 -15.08 5.59 -4.14
CA ASP A 223 -15.75 6.77 -4.71
C ASP A 223 -14.97 8.07 -4.52
N TYR A 224 -13.79 8.02 -3.90
CA TYR A 224 -13.00 9.18 -3.52
C TYR A 224 -11.69 9.30 -4.28
N VAL A 225 -11.36 10.53 -4.64
CA VAL A 225 -10.02 10.91 -5.09
C VAL A 225 -9.45 11.93 -4.10
N GLY A 226 -8.32 11.58 -3.50
CA GLY A 226 -7.51 12.48 -2.69
C GLY A 226 -6.37 13.04 -3.52
N ILE A 227 -6.14 14.35 -3.45
CA ILE A 227 -4.97 14.99 -4.05
C ILE A 227 -4.34 15.92 -3.02
N LEU A 228 -3.06 15.69 -2.74
CA LEU A 228 -2.21 16.62 -1.99
C LEU A 228 -1.39 17.43 -3.01
N PHE A 229 -1.60 18.73 -3.01
CA PHE A 229 -0.91 19.72 -3.83
C PHE A 229 0.29 20.21 -3.03
N HIS A 230 1.49 19.84 -3.48
CA HIS A 230 2.75 20.23 -2.86
C HIS A 230 3.21 21.55 -3.46
N ALA A 231 3.05 22.64 -2.71
CA ALA A 231 3.52 23.94 -3.12
C ALA A 231 5.05 24.00 -3.09
N ARG A 232 5.64 24.69 -4.07
CA ARG A 232 7.08 24.99 -4.16
C ARG A 232 7.36 26.49 -4.06
N HIS A 233 6.32 27.32 -4.11
CA HIS A 233 6.43 28.76 -4.01
C HIS A 233 6.30 29.21 -2.55
N ASP A 234 7.22 30.04 -2.05
CA ASP A 234 7.31 30.53 -0.65
C ASP A 234 6.08 31.25 -0.08
N HIS A 235 5.02 31.42 -0.86
CA HIS A 235 3.80 32.12 -0.46
C HIS A 235 2.57 31.23 -0.61
N ALA A 236 2.71 30.06 -1.23
CA ALA A 236 1.66 29.07 -1.37
C ALA A 236 1.87 27.98 -0.32
N GLU A 237 0.78 27.58 0.32
CA GLU A 237 0.77 26.46 1.26
C GLU A 237 0.38 25.17 0.53
N ASN A 238 0.76 24.03 1.11
CA ASN A 238 0.22 22.75 0.69
C ASN A 238 -1.29 22.72 0.91
N GLU A 239 -2.02 22.09 -0.03
CA GLU A 239 -3.44 21.85 0.12
C GLU A 239 -3.75 20.37 -0.13
N PHE A 240 -4.44 19.71 0.80
CA PHE A 240 -4.95 18.37 0.65
C PHE A 240 -6.48 18.39 0.54
N ILE A 241 -7.01 17.83 -0.54
CA ILE A 241 -8.45 17.82 -0.81
C ILE A 241 -8.90 16.41 -1.19
N ILE A 242 -10.04 16.01 -0.64
CA ILE A 242 -10.76 14.79 -1.03
C ILE A 242 -12.04 15.19 -1.75
N TRP A 243 -12.25 14.65 -2.94
CA TRP A 243 -13.49 14.75 -3.70
C TRP A 243 -14.14 13.39 -3.88
N GLU A 244 -15.47 13.37 -3.88
CA GLU A 244 -16.24 12.28 -4.47
C GLU A 244 -16.21 12.44 -6.00
N TRP A 245 -15.48 11.57 -6.69
CA TRP A 245 -15.09 11.81 -8.09
C TRP A 245 -16.27 11.74 -9.07
N LYS A 246 -17.35 11.00 -8.73
CA LYS A 246 -18.56 10.87 -9.56
C LYS A 246 -19.37 12.17 -9.61
N THR A 247 -19.40 12.88 -8.49
CA THR A 247 -20.19 14.10 -8.30
C THR A 247 -19.33 15.36 -8.38
N GLY A 248 -18.01 15.26 -8.18
CA GLY A 248 -17.12 16.40 -8.01
C GLY A 248 -17.29 17.12 -6.67
N GLN A 249 -18.10 16.58 -5.75
CA GLN A 249 -18.34 17.20 -4.45
C GLN A 249 -17.08 17.08 -3.59
N LYS A 250 -16.59 18.23 -3.12
CA LYS A 250 -15.54 18.30 -2.10
C LYS A 250 -16.07 17.74 -0.78
N LYS A 251 -15.37 16.77 -0.20
CA LYS A 251 -15.68 16.18 1.11
C LYS A 251 -14.78 16.74 2.21
N PHE A 252 -13.49 16.96 1.91
CA PHE A 252 -12.51 17.43 2.87
C PHE A 252 -11.51 18.38 2.24
N HIS A 253 -11.04 19.38 2.99
CA HIS A 253 -10.05 20.36 2.54
C HIS A 253 -9.18 20.85 3.68
N LEU A 254 -7.98 20.29 3.76
CA LEU A 254 -6.93 20.69 4.66
C LEU A 254 -5.93 21.59 3.93
N ALA A 255 -5.47 22.65 4.59
CA ALA A 255 -4.39 23.48 4.09
C ALA A 255 -3.38 23.78 5.19
N GLY A 256 -2.12 23.89 4.79
CA GLY A 256 -0.97 24.05 5.68
C GLY A 256 0.16 23.10 5.30
N ASP A 257 1.39 23.54 5.55
CA ASP A 257 2.60 22.81 5.18
C ASP A 257 2.91 21.66 6.14
N GLU A 258 2.17 21.55 7.26
CA GLU A 258 2.35 20.48 8.23
C GLU A 258 2.02 19.11 7.64
N ALA A 259 1.04 19.02 6.75
CA ALA A 259 0.68 17.78 6.07
C ALA A 259 1.69 17.44 4.97
N GLN A 260 2.51 16.41 5.20
CA GLN A 260 3.61 16.01 4.31
C GLN A 260 3.21 14.91 3.32
N SER A 261 2.31 14.02 3.71
CA SER A 261 1.82 12.92 2.87
C SER A 261 0.49 12.39 3.40
N PHE A 262 -0.19 11.59 2.58
CA PHE A 262 -1.44 10.97 2.97
C PHE A 262 -1.63 9.60 2.33
N CYS A 263 -2.47 8.78 2.96
CA CYS A 263 -3.09 7.65 2.30
C CYS A 263 -4.46 7.31 2.89
N PHE A 264 -5.33 6.64 2.12
CA PHE A 264 -6.61 6.21 2.64
C PHE A 264 -6.44 5.07 3.65
N LEU A 265 -7.09 5.19 4.82
CA LEU A 265 -7.10 4.17 5.87
C LEU A 265 -8.32 3.25 5.76
N SER A 266 -9.45 3.76 5.29
CA SER A 266 -10.69 3.01 5.03
C SER A 266 -11.59 3.80 4.07
N GLU A 267 -12.83 3.35 3.86
CA GLU A 267 -13.84 4.08 3.06
C GLU A 267 -14.16 5.49 3.57
N ARG A 268 -13.86 5.80 4.83
CA ARG A 268 -14.23 7.07 5.49
C ARG A 268 -13.10 7.75 6.25
N HIS A 269 -11.93 7.10 6.32
CA HIS A 269 -10.79 7.60 7.09
C HIS A 269 -9.58 7.80 6.19
N VAL A 270 -8.88 8.91 6.41
CA VAL A 270 -7.57 9.21 5.80
C VAL A 270 -6.50 9.24 6.90
N LEU A 271 -5.31 8.74 6.59
CA LEU A 271 -4.12 8.83 7.41
C LEU A 271 -3.18 9.87 6.81
N LEU A 272 -2.77 10.83 7.62
CA LEU A 272 -1.86 11.92 7.28
C LEU A 272 -0.55 11.75 8.06
N SER A 273 0.58 12.05 7.44
CA SER A 273 1.83 12.27 8.14
C SER A 273 2.02 13.77 8.33
N LEU A 274 2.20 14.19 9.58
CA LEU A 274 2.36 15.59 9.97
C LEU A 274 3.79 15.87 10.43
N MET A 275 4.30 17.04 10.06
CA MET A 275 5.46 17.66 10.72
C MET A 275 5.03 19.02 11.28
N THR A 276 5.05 19.16 12.60
CA THR A 276 4.56 20.34 13.31
C THR A 276 5.71 20.99 14.08
N LEU A 277 5.59 22.29 14.37
CA LEU A 277 6.51 22.97 15.28
C LEU A 277 5.92 22.93 16.69
N SER A 278 6.73 22.53 17.67
CA SER A 278 6.33 22.57 19.07
C SER A 278 6.03 24.01 19.51
N ASP A 279 5.00 24.21 20.35
CA ASP A 279 4.62 25.53 20.88
C ASP A 279 5.61 26.11 21.91
N LEU A 280 6.69 25.37 22.21
CA LEU A 280 7.71 25.74 23.18
C LEU A 280 8.75 26.72 22.59
N PRO A 281 9.37 27.59 23.42
CA PRO A 281 10.29 28.63 22.97
C PRO A 281 11.60 28.13 22.30
N ASP A 282 11.91 26.85 22.44
CA ASP A 282 12.93 26.12 21.69
C ASP A 282 12.22 25.08 20.81
N ALA A 283 11.53 25.55 19.76
CA ALA A 283 10.59 24.75 18.97
C ALA A 283 11.29 23.62 18.18
N ASP A 284 11.29 22.41 18.74
CA ASP A 284 11.65 21.20 18.02
C ASP A 284 10.53 20.82 17.03
N VAL A 285 10.92 20.23 15.89
CA VAL A 285 9.97 19.68 14.92
C VAL A 285 9.46 18.34 15.45
N GLU A 286 8.14 18.23 15.60
CA GLU A 286 7.45 17.00 15.98
C GLU A 286 6.93 16.29 14.73
N ALA A 287 6.97 14.96 14.74
CA ALA A 287 6.45 14.13 13.64
C ALA A 287 5.33 13.24 14.18
N GLU A 288 4.17 13.29 13.53
CA GLU A 288 2.95 12.66 14.05
C GLU A 288 2.11 12.02 12.94
N LEU A 289 1.37 10.97 13.27
CA LEU A 289 0.38 10.39 12.37
C LEU A 289 -1.00 10.87 12.79
N LEU A 290 -1.78 11.43 11.85
CA LEU A 290 -3.14 11.90 12.12
C LEU A 290 -4.13 11.08 11.29
N VAL A 291 -5.08 10.43 11.95
CA VAL A 291 -6.23 9.81 11.29
C VAL A 291 -7.41 10.76 11.35
N VAL A 292 -8.07 11.02 10.22
CA VAL A 292 -9.24 11.91 10.12
C VAL A 292 -10.43 11.14 9.55
N ASP A 293 -11.58 11.23 10.22
CA ASP A 293 -12.87 10.79 9.68
C ASP A 293 -13.44 11.87 8.76
N PHE A 294 -13.03 11.84 7.50
CA PHE A 294 -13.33 12.91 6.54
C PHE A 294 -14.81 12.98 6.15
N ASP A 295 -15.60 11.94 6.45
CA ASP A 295 -17.06 11.93 6.24
C ASP A 295 -17.81 12.72 7.30
N LEU A 296 -17.25 12.86 8.51
CA LEU A 296 -17.82 13.70 9.58
C LEU A 296 -17.30 15.14 9.51
N GLU A 297 -16.13 15.33 8.92
CA GLU A 297 -15.53 16.65 8.76
C GLU A 297 -16.29 17.56 7.79
N SER A 298 -16.20 18.87 8.03
CA SER A 298 -16.73 19.85 7.09
C SER A 298 -15.84 19.94 5.84
N SER A 299 -16.44 20.14 4.67
CA SER A 299 -15.72 20.39 3.41
C SER A 299 -15.06 21.78 3.30
N ASN A 300 -15.18 22.62 4.34
CA ASN A 300 -14.58 23.95 4.37
C ASN A 300 -13.06 23.84 4.54
N LYS A 301 -12.33 24.77 3.91
CA LYS A 301 -10.89 24.91 4.08
C LYS A 301 -10.57 25.12 5.56
N LYS A 302 -9.67 24.31 6.11
CA LYS A 302 -9.26 24.33 7.52
C LYS A 302 -7.79 23.97 7.68
N THR A 303 -7.20 24.31 8.82
CA THR A 303 -5.85 23.84 9.19
C THR A 303 -5.94 22.53 9.98
N TYR A 304 -4.80 21.86 10.21
CA TYR A 304 -4.80 20.62 10.98
C TYR A 304 -5.26 20.82 12.43
N ARG A 305 -5.05 22.03 12.98
CA ARG A 305 -5.49 22.41 14.33
C ARG A 305 -7.02 22.55 14.45
N ASP A 306 -7.71 22.72 13.33
CA ASP A 306 -9.16 22.91 13.24
C ASP A 306 -9.92 21.62 12.87
N ILE A 307 -9.29 20.46 13.06
CA ILE A 307 -9.89 19.14 12.82
C ILE A 307 -10.64 18.72 14.08
N ASP A 308 -11.93 18.39 13.93
CA ASP A 308 -12.84 18.06 15.02
C ASP A 308 -12.90 16.54 15.29
N HIS A 309 -12.78 15.75 14.22
CA HIS A 309 -12.96 14.30 14.13
C HIS A 309 -11.65 13.60 13.72
N GLY A 310 -10.54 14.01 14.33
CA GLY A 310 -9.22 13.42 14.17
C GLY A 310 -8.77 12.58 15.37
N LEU A 311 -7.72 11.78 15.16
CA LEU A 311 -6.95 11.10 16.21
C LEU A 311 -5.47 11.22 15.88
N ILE A 312 -4.71 11.87 16.76
CA ILE A 312 -3.27 11.99 16.63
C ILE A 312 -2.61 10.78 17.29
N PHE A 313 -1.65 10.18 16.60
CA PHE A 313 -0.80 9.09 17.04
C PHE A 313 0.62 9.64 17.11
N SER A 314 1.03 10.10 18.29
CA SER A 314 2.34 10.72 18.47
C SER A 314 3.45 9.67 18.38
N LEU A 315 4.56 10.05 17.76
CA LEU A 315 5.80 9.28 17.75
C LEU A 315 6.57 9.49 19.06
N PRO A 316 7.57 8.64 19.38
CA PRO A 316 8.42 8.89 20.54
C PRO A 316 9.20 10.21 20.38
N GLU A 317 9.44 10.89 21.49
CA GLU A 317 10.20 12.14 21.50
C GLU A 317 11.61 11.93 20.95
N PHE A 318 11.99 12.78 20.00
CA PHE A 318 13.34 12.76 19.43
C PHE A 318 14.36 13.27 20.45
N ASN A 319 15.60 12.76 20.34
CA ASN A 319 16.72 13.38 21.01
C ASN A 319 16.97 14.77 20.39
N SER A 320 17.37 15.75 21.19
CA SER A 320 17.85 17.09 20.76
C SER A 320 18.84 17.10 19.57
N SER A 321 19.57 16.01 19.33
CA SER A 321 20.48 15.89 18.19
C SER A 321 19.83 15.31 16.93
N ALA A 322 18.57 14.89 16.98
CA ALA A 322 17.84 14.22 15.90
C ALA A 322 16.66 15.09 15.45
N GLU A 323 16.71 15.55 14.21
CA GLU A 323 15.74 16.50 13.64
C GLU A 323 15.02 15.87 12.45
N PRO A 324 13.68 15.73 12.50
CA PRO A 324 12.87 15.32 11.36
C PRO A 324 13.03 16.23 10.14
N LEU A 325 13.21 15.62 8.97
CA LEU A 325 13.39 16.32 7.69
C LEU A 325 12.23 16.06 6.72
N VAL A 326 11.80 14.81 6.63
CA VAL A 326 10.75 14.37 5.70
C VAL A 326 9.98 13.25 6.37
N PHE A 327 8.65 13.33 6.35
CA PHE A 327 7.79 12.28 6.87
C PHE A 327 6.69 11.92 5.88
N THR A 328 6.76 10.74 5.28
CA THR A 328 5.76 10.29 4.30
C THR A 328 5.04 9.04 4.77
N VAL A 329 3.85 8.78 4.23
CA VAL A 329 3.10 7.56 4.53
C VAL A 329 2.51 6.98 3.25
N ARG A 330 2.64 5.65 3.09
CA ARG A 330 2.15 4.95 1.90
C ARG A 330 1.51 3.62 2.28
N SER A 331 0.43 3.29 1.58
CA SER A 331 -0.21 1.97 1.59
C SER A 331 -0.91 1.78 0.24
N ASP A 332 -0.61 0.68 -0.45
CA ASP A 332 -1.24 0.33 -1.71
C ASP A 332 -1.74 -1.12 -1.69
N PRO A 333 -2.82 -1.43 -2.43
CA PRO A 333 -3.77 -0.46 -2.99
C PRO A 333 -4.58 0.21 -1.87
N SER A 334 -5.18 1.37 -2.14
CA SER A 334 -6.03 2.06 -1.16
C SER A 334 -7.25 1.22 -0.75
N PRO A 335 -7.65 1.17 0.53
CA PRO A 335 -8.79 0.38 1.00
C PRO A 335 -10.15 1.10 0.78
N PRO A 336 -11.20 0.41 0.30
CA PRO A 336 -11.26 -1.01 0.01
C PRO A 336 -11.09 -1.30 -1.49
N TRP A 337 -9.90 -1.73 -1.87
CA TRP A 337 -9.65 -2.14 -3.25
C TRP A 337 -10.02 -3.60 -3.47
N ALA A 338 -10.71 -3.88 -4.57
CA ALA A 338 -10.93 -5.20 -5.11
C ALA A 338 -10.77 -5.16 -6.64
N PRO A 339 -10.32 -6.24 -7.29
CA PRO A 339 -10.19 -6.28 -8.74
C PRO A 339 -11.55 -6.11 -9.45
N HIS A 340 -11.57 -5.48 -10.63
CA HIS A 340 -12.79 -5.30 -11.44
C HIS A 340 -13.42 -6.66 -11.80
N SER A 341 -14.74 -6.69 -11.96
CA SER A 341 -15.50 -7.91 -12.34
C SER A 341 -14.99 -8.61 -13.60
N ASP A 342 -14.42 -7.83 -14.51
CA ASP A 342 -13.98 -8.30 -15.82
C ASP A 342 -12.60 -8.96 -15.80
N ILE A 343 -11.87 -8.86 -14.69
CA ILE A 343 -10.57 -9.49 -14.48
C ILE A 343 -10.79 -10.75 -13.61
N PRO A 344 -10.83 -11.95 -14.21
CA PRO A 344 -11.11 -13.18 -13.49
C PRO A 344 -9.89 -13.61 -12.68
N VAL A 345 -9.72 -13.06 -11.48
CA VAL A 345 -8.69 -13.52 -10.55
C VAL A 345 -9.27 -14.51 -9.54
N PRO A 346 -8.58 -15.60 -9.18
CA PRO A 346 -9.12 -16.63 -8.29
C PRO A 346 -9.29 -16.17 -6.83
N PHE A 347 -8.39 -15.30 -6.38
CA PHE A 347 -8.30 -14.68 -5.05
C PHE A 347 -7.55 -13.35 -5.19
N HIS A 348 -7.63 -12.47 -4.19
CA HIS A 348 -6.84 -11.23 -4.09
C HIS A 348 -6.56 -10.87 -2.62
N ILE A 349 -5.72 -9.87 -2.36
CA ILE A 349 -5.43 -9.40 -0.99
C ILE A 349 -6.73 -9.09 -0.22
N ALA A 350 -6.81 -9.51 1.04
CA ALA A 350 -7.94 -9.22 1.93
C ALA A 350 -7.99 -7.73 2.29
N GLN A 351 -9.19 -7.21 2.61
CA GLN A 351 -9.36 -5.78 2.87
C GLN A 351 -8.64 -5.30 4.12
N ASP A 352 -8.51 -6.18 5.12
CA ASP A 352 -7.88 -5.96 6.42
C ASP A 352 -6.40 -6.38 6.46
N ALA A 353 -5.91 -7.06 5.42
CA ALA A 353 -4.51 -7.49 5.29
C ALA A 353 -3.63 -6.36 4.72
N ARG A 354 -3.52 -5.26 5.47
CA ARG A 354 -2.82 -4.04 5.03
C ARG A 354 -1.87 -3.49 6.09
N ILE A 355 -0.74 -2.97 5.61
CA ILE A 355 0.21 -2.20 6.40
C ILE A 355 0.41 -0.82 5.79
N PHE A 356 0.66 0.13 6.67
CA PHE A 356 1.07 1.49 6.36
C PHE A 356 2.55 1.61 6.61
N ILE A 357 3.28 2.06 5.59
CA ILE A 357 4.71 2.35 5.68
C ILE A 357 4.84 3.84 5.87
N ALA A 358 5.19 4.25 7.09
CA ALA A 358 5.51 5.62 7.43
C ALA A 358 7.03 5.80 7.42
N SER A 359 7.53 6.60 6.49
CA SER A 359 8.94 6.77 6.20
C SER A 359 9.43 8.12 6.71
N LEU A 360 10.38 8.09 7.63
CA LEU A 360 10.88 9.25 8.36
C LEU A 360 12.38 9.42 8.13
N TRP A 361 12.76 10.55 7.52
CA TRP A 361 14.14 10.97 7.37
C TRP A 361 14.52 11.93 8.48
N LEU A 362 15.66 11.69 9.11
CA LEU A 362 16.14 12.44 10.26
C LEU A 362 17.56 12.92 10.00
N ARG A 363 17.85 14.19 10.30
CA ARG A 363 19.22 14.68 10.44
C ARG A 363 19.70 14.39 11.85
N ASN A 364 20.86 13.77 11.99
CA ASN A 364 21.52 13.62 13.28
C ASN A 364 22.96 14.16 13.25
N GLY A 365 23.64 14.20 14.40
CA GLY A 365 25.03 14.67 14.50
C GLY A 365 26.04 13.87 13.65
N HIS A 366 25.66 12.71 13.12
CA HIS A 366 26.51 11.79 12.36
C HIS A 366 26.14 11.70 10.87
N GLY A 367 25.01 12.28 10.43
CA GLY A 367 24.53 12.20 9.05
C GLY A 367 23.01 12.25 8.94
N ILE A 368 22.48 11.46 8.00
CA ILE A 368 21.05 11.31 7.77
C ILE A 368 20.67 9.86 8.05
N ASP A 369 19.71 9.68 8.95
CA ASP A 369 19.09 8.41 9.23
C ASP A 369 17.74 8.29 8.54
N HIS A 370 17.39 7.06 8.16
CA HIS A 370 16.11 6.73 7.55
C HIS A 370 15.43 5.65 8.38
N LEU A 371 14.29 6.01 8.97
CA LEU A 371 13.45 5.11 9.74
C LEU A 371 12.22 4.74 8.93
N ILE A 372 11.90 3.44 8.96
CA ILE A 372 10.63 2.93 8.48
C ILE A 372 9.81 2.47 9.68
N LEU A 373 8.64 3.06 9.84
CA LEU A 373 7.60 2.64 10.77
C LEU A 373 6.50 1.90 10.00
N VAL A 374 6.29 0.64 10.34
CA VAL A 374 5.26 -0.22 9.77
C VAL A 374 4.12 -0.35 10.76
N VAL A 375 2.92 0.05 10.34
CA VAL A 375 1.71 0.01 11.16
C VAL A 375 0.63 -0.81 10.45
N PRO A 376 0.16 -1.94 11.01
CA PRO A 376 -1.02 -2.64 10.48
C PRO A 376 -2.26 -1.75 10.56
N GLN A 377 -3.14 -1.88 9.57
CA GLN A 377 -4.43 -1.18 9.55
C GLN A 377 -5.24 -1.41 10.83
N SER A 378 -5.26 -2.66 11.31
CA SER A 378 -5.97 -3.06 12.52
C SER A 378 -5.46 -2.36 13.77
N THR A 379 -4.18 -1.99 13.85
CA THR A 379 -3.64 -1.22 14.96
C THR A 379 -4.32 0.14 15.06
N LEU A 380 -4.39 0.90 13.96
CA LEU A 380 -4.98 2.24 13.93
C LEU A 380 -6.50 2.18 14.14
N LEU A 381 -7.20 1.31 13.40
CA LEU A 381 -8.66 1.19 13.49
C LEU A 381 -9.11 0.72 14.87
N SER A 382 -8.39 -0.20 15.53
CA SER A 382 -8.74 -0.64 16.88
C SER A 382 -8.75 0.49 17.90
N ARG A 383 -7.94 1.55 17.71
CA ARG A 383 -7.92 2.71 18.60
C ARG A 383 -9.10 3.64 18.35
N LEU A 384 -9.49 3.82 17.09
CA LEU A 384 -10.71 4.55 16.74
C LEU A 384 -11.95 3.87 17.34
N ASP A 385 -12.05 2.55 17.20
CA ASP A 385 -13.20 1.78 17.73
C ASP A 385 -13.31 1.86 19.26
N LEU A 386 -12.18 1.89 19.97
CA LEU A 386 -12.13 1.97 21.43
C LEU A 386 -12.51 3.36 21.96
N LEU A 387 -12.13 4.43 21.25
CA LEU A 387 -12.38 5.81 21.67
C LEU A 387 -13.78 6.31 21.28
N GLY A 388 -14.39 5.71 20.25
CA GLY A 388 -15.71 6.13 19.77
C GLY A 388 -15.68 7.48 19.04
N PRO A 389 -16.82 8.17 18.91
CA PRO A 389 -16.89 9.47 18.24
C PRO A 389 -16.00 10.49 18.94
N MET A 390 -15.01 11.01 18.23
CA MET A 390 -14.01 11.93 18.79
C MET A 390 -14.50 13.37 18.70
N SER A 391 -14.09 14.17 19.68
CA SER A 391 -14.24 15.62 19.67
C SER A 391 -12.89 16.24 20.05
N ALA A 392 -12.42 17.20 19.26
CA ALA A 392 -11.17 17.96 19.48
C ALA A 392 -9.85 17.19 19.28
N SER A 393 -9.81 16.27 18.31
CA SER A 393 -8.58 15.57 17.86
C SER A 393 -7.61 15.17 18.98
N PRO A 394 -8.01 14.25 19.88
CA PRO A 394 -7.14 13.82 20.97
C PRO A 394 -5.83 13.21 20.44
N SER A 395 -4.76 13.34 21.22
CA SER A 395 -3.49 12.66 20.95
C SER A 395 -3.34 11.40 21.80
N LEU A 396 -2.77 10.36 21.17
CA LEU A 396 -2.35 9.12 21.80
C LEU A 396 -0.83 9.07 21.88
N ASP A 397 -0.33 9.05 23.12
CA ASP A 397 1.08 8.84 23.40
C ASP A 397 1.57 7.53 22.79
N TRP A 398 2.83 7.52 22.36
CA TRP A 398 3.49 6.36 21.74
C TRP A 398 3.26 5.06 22.52
N GLU A 399 3.45 5.07 23.85
CA GLU A 399 3.31 3.90 24.72
C GLU A 399 1.93 3.24 24.66
N SER A 400 0.89 4.00 24.30
CA SER A 400 -0.47 3.49 24.23
C SER A 400 -0.74 2.66 22.97
N TRP A 401 -0.04 2.91 21.86
CA TRP A 401 -0.37 2.34 20.55
C TRP A 401 0.82 1.72 19.79
N GLY A 402 2.03 2.28 19.94
CA GLY A 402 3.21 1.94 19.15
C GLY A 402 3.87 0.60 19.53
N PRO A 403 4.32 0.40 20.78
CA PRO A 403 5.27 -0.66 21.13
C PRO A 403 4.88 -2.08 20.73
N ARG A 404 3.57 -2.40 20.73
CA ARG A 404 3.04 -3.73 20.36
C ARG A 404 2.18 -3.74 19.10
N GLY A 405 1.98 -2.56 18.51
CA GLY A 405 1.12 -2.35 17.36
C GLY A 405 1.88 -2.02 16.08
N SER A 406 3.21 -1.88 16.13
CA SER A 406 4.02 -1.45 15.00
C SER A 406 5.42 -2.07 15.01
N ARG A 407 6.13 -1.95 13.89
CA ARG A 407 7.57 -2.21 13.77
C ARG A 407 8.25 -0.93 13.31
N MET A 408 9.24 -0.46 14.05
CA MET A 408 10.14 0.60 13.58
C MET A 408 11.53 0.01 13.38
N THR A 409 12.17 0.33 12.25
CA THR A 409 13.52 -0.15 11.93
C THR A 409 14.29 0.90 11.14
N LYS A 410 15.61 0.86 11.23
CA LYS A 410 16.51 1.69 10.44
C LYS A 410 16.86 0.97 9.15
N ILE A 411 16.74 1.67 8.01
CA ILE A 411 17.07 1.10 6.71
C ILE A 411 18.09 1.99 6.01
N HIS A 412 19.10 1.38 5.38
CA HIS A 412 20.07 2.09 4.56
C HIS A 412 19.58 2.21 3.11
N VAL A 413 18.92 3.32 2.79
CA VAL A 413 18.45 3.62 1.43
C VAL A 413 19.40 4.62 0.76
N PRO A 414 19.71 4.46 -0.55
CA PRO A 414 20.75 5.28 -1.20
C PRO A 414 20.40 6.77 -1.36
N SER A 415 19.13 7.18 -1.32
CA SER A 415 18.74 8.61 -1.39
C SER A 415 17.28 8.85 -1.00
N VAL A 416 17.02 10.04 -0.43
CA VAL A 416 15.68 10.61 -0.14
C VAL A 416 14.80 10.67 -1.39
N ALA A 417 15.40 10.87 -2.57
CA ALA A 417 14.67 11.03 -3.83
C ALA A 417 13.91 9.76 -4.28
N PHE A 418 14.19 8.60 -3.68
CA PHE A 418 13.51 7.34 -3.99
C PHE A 418 12.25 7.09 -3.16
N ASP A 419 12.04 7.88 -2.11
CA ASP A 419 11.02 7.62 -1.11
C ASP A 419 9.65 8.22 -1.47
N SER A 420 9.61 9.19 -2.40
CA SER A 420 8.41 10.00 -2.61
C SER A 420 7.37 9.37 -3.56
N TRP A 421 7.76 8.54 -4.54
CA TRP A 421 6.87 8.21 -5.68
C TRP A 421 6.74 6.72 -6.04
N ALA A 422 7.33 5.78 -5.30
CA ALA A 422 7.35 4.36 -5.68
C ALA A 422 6.26 3.53 -4.97
N CYS A 423 5.57 2.67 -5.72
CA CYS A 423 4.63 1.68 -5.21
C CYS A 423 5.37 0.49 -4.56
N TYR A 424 6.10 0.74 -3.48
CA TYR A 424 6.98 -0.24 -2.81
C TYR A 424 6.27 -1.07 -1.73
N VAL A 425 4.97 -0.86 -1.53
CA VAL A 425 4.13 -1.58 -0.57
C VAL A 425 2.94 -2.19 -1.30
N HIS A 426 2.55 -3.42 -0.95
CA HIS A 426 1.33 -4.05 -1.43
C HIS A 426 0.72 -4.98 -0.38
N GLY A 427 -0.43 -4.62 0.16
CA GLY A 427 -1.09 -5.41 1.22
C GLY A 427 -0.24 -5.46 2.49
N THR A 428 0.25 -6.65 2.89
CA THR A 428 1.16 -6.84 4.03
C THR A 428 2.64 -6.91 3.64
N LYS A 429 2.97 -6.65 2.37
CA LYS A 429 4.31 -6.81 1.83
C LYS A 429 4.93 -5.44 1.54
N PHE A 430 6.22 -5.30 1.77
CA PHE A 430 6.98 -4.14 1.29
C PHE A 430 8.35 -4.56 0.76
N VAL A 431 8.87 -3.79 -0.21
CA VAL A 431 10.16 -4.02 -0.86
C VAL A 431 11.06 -2.81 -0.72
N VAL A 432 12.37 -3.06 -0.57
CA VAL A 432 13.38 -2.00 -0.51
C VAL A 432 14.61 -2.42 -1.31
N SER A 433 15.18 -1.48 -2.05
CA SER A 433 16.46 -1.66 -2.74
C SER A 433 17.63 -1.42 -1.77
N GLU A 434 18.65 -2.28 -1.78
CA GLU A 434 19.87 -2.04 -1.00
C GLU A 434 20.74 -0.94 -1.62
N SER A 435 21.32 -0.11 -0.74
CA SER A 435 22.33 0.88 -1.12
C SER A 435 23.55 0.24 -1.77
N SER A 436 24.14 0.90 -2.77
CA SER A 436 25.35 0.46 -3.49
C SER A 436 26.56 0.21 -2.58
N ASN A 437 26.56 0.81 -1.38
CA ASN A 437 27.64 0.67 -0.40
C ASN A 437 27.51 -0.58 0.48
N SER A 438 26.43 -1.37 0.33
CA SER A 438 26.25 -2.62 1.07
C SER A 438 27.37 -3.62 0.76
N PRO A 439 27.91 -4.34 1.75
CA PRO A 439 28.88 -5.41 1.55
C PRO A 439 28.41 -6.48 0.55
N ARG A 440 27.09 -6.73 0.47
CA ARG A 440 26.46 -7.67 -0.46
C ARG A 440 26.35 -7.14 -1.89
N THR A 441 26.30 -5.82 -2.06
CA THR A 441 25.98 -5.15 -3.32
C THR A 441 27.19 -4.66 -4.08
N ARG A 442 28.44 -4.98 -3.71
CA ARG A 442 29.62 -4.63 -4.53
C ARG A 442 29.47 -5.19 -5.96
N ASN A 443 28.93 -4.37 -6.87
CA ASN A 443 28.54 -4.64 -8.25
C ASN A 443 27.23 -5.43 -8.49
N ASN A 444 26.31 -5.54 -7.52
CA ASN A 444 25.02 -6.22 -7.72
C ASN A 444 23.87 -5.49 -7.02
N PHE A 445 22.80 -5.23 -7.77
CA PHE A 445 21.55 -4.76 -7.20
C PHE A 445 20.86 -5.86 -6.39
N THR A 446 20.45 -5.56 -5.15
CA THR A 446 19.75 -6.48 -4.27
C THR A 446 18.42 -5.87 -3.83
N VAL A 447 17.36 -6.67 -3.89
CA VAL A 447 16.03 -6.32 -3.38
C VAL A 447 15.80 -7.05 -2.07
N GLN A 448 15.45 -6.31 -1.04
CA GLN A 448 14.93 -6.84 0.22
C GLN A 448 13.41 -6.87 0.17
N PHE A 449 12.85 -7.93 0.72
CA PHE A 449 11.43 -8.16 0.79
C PHE A 449 11.04 -8.50 2.21
N PHE A 450 9.95 -7.89 2.66
CA PHE A 450 9.40 -8.05 3.99
C PHE A 450 7.91 -8.36 3.89
N ASP A 451 7.44 -9.31 4.69
CA ASP A 451 6.03 -9.70 4.77
C ASP A 451 5.57 -9.74 6.23
N PHE A 452 4.65 -8.85 6.57
CA PHE A 452 4.06 -8.69 7.90
C PHE A 452 2.76 -9.47 8.08
N ASN A 453 2.44 -10.42 7.20
CA ASN A 453 1.31 -11.30 7.44
C ASN A 453 1.56 -12.17 8.70
N GLN A 454 0.90 -11.81 9.79
CA GLN A 454 1.06 -12.47 11.09
C GLN A 454 0.62 -13.94 11.08
N ASN A 455 -0.38 -14.31 10.27
CA ASN A 455 -0.80 -15.71 10.14
C ASN A 455 0.27 -16.53 9.41
N ALA A 456 0.82 -15.99 8.33
CA ALA A 456 1.88 -16.63 7.56
C ALA A 456 3.17 -16.78 8.39
N VAL A 457 3.57 -15.77 9.15
CA VAL A 457 4.73 -15.83 10.06
C VAL A 457 4.53 -16.90 11.12
N ARG A 458 3.37 -16.90 11.81
CA ARG A 458 3.06 -17.93 12.82
C ARG A 458 3.10 -19.33 12.24
N ARG A 459 2.57 -19.53 11.03
CA ARG A 459 2.66 -20.82 10.33
C ARG A 459 4.12 -21.20 10.06
N ALA A 460 4.91 -20.30 9.47
CA ALA A 460 6.31 -20.58 9.12
C ALA A 460 7.13 -20.98 10.36
N VAL A 461 6.99 -20.25 11.47
CA VAL A 461 7.66 -20.57 12.74
C VAL A 461 7.23 -21.94 13.25
N SER A 462 5.93 -22.25 13.23
CA SER A 462 5.41 -23.57 13.65
C SER A 462 5.93 -24.74 12.80
N GLN A 463 6.32 -24.46 11.56
CA GLN A 463 6.87 -25.43 10.60
C GLN A 463 8.40 -25.49 10.63
N GLY A 464 9.05 -24.79 11.56
CA GLY A 464 10.50 -24.82 11.73
C GLY A 464 11.28 -23.87 10.82
N ALA A 465 10.66 -22.78 10.35
CA ALA A 465 11.40 -21.72 9.66
C ALA A 465 12.53 -21.15 10.52
N LYS A 466 13.60 -20.65 9.89
CA LYS A 466 14.71 -19.97 10.57
C LYS A 466 14.17 -18.74 11.29
N VAL A 467 14.45 -18.63 12.60
CA VAL A 467 14.00 -17.50 13.43
C VAL A 467 15.21 -16.71 13.90
N SER A 468 15.15 -15.38 13.75
CA SER A 468 16.14 -14.49 14.36
C SER A 468 15.82 -14.29 15.84
N SER A 469 16.81 -14.52 16.71
CA SER A 469 16.71 -14.27 18.15
C SER A 469 16.90 -12.79 18.52
N THR A 470 17.38 -11.97 17.58
CA THR A 470 17.57 -10.52 17.74
C THR A 470 17.00 -9.77 16.54
N ASP A 471 16.75 -8.47 16.69
CA ASP A 471 16.45 -7.62 15.53
C ASP A 471 17.71 -7.47 14.67
N PRO A 472 17.67 -7.81 13.37
CA PRO A 472 18.79 -7.55 12.48
C PRO A 472 18.91 -6.04 12.23
N VAL A 473 19.98 -5.43 12.72
CA VAL A 473 20.26 -4.00 12.45
C VAL A 473 21.02 -3.82 11.13
N GLU A 474 21.82 -4.82 10.75
CA GLU A 474 22.63 -4.79 9.54
C GLU A 474 22.14 -5.87 8.56
N PHE A 475 20.94 -5.66 7.98
CA PHE A 475 20.33 -6.61 7.04
C PHE A 475 21.29 -7.00 5.92
N GLU A 476 22.12 -6.06 5.47
CA GLU A 476 23.18 -6.17 4.47
C GLU A 476 24.23 -7.27 4.72
N TYR A 477 24.32 -7.87 5.90
CA TYR A 477 25.23 -9.00 6.16
C TYR A 477 24.53 -10.36 6.21
N LEU A 478 23.20 -10.39 6.14
CA LEU A 478 22.45 -11.65 6.11
C LEU A 478 22.64 -12.39 4.77
N GLU A 479 22.39 -13.68 4.73
CA GLU A 479 22.49 -14.43 3.46
C GLU A 479 21.29 -14.13 2.55
N CYS A 480 21.55 -13.94 1.25
CA CYS A 480 20.49 -13.85 0.24
C CYS A 480 19.88 -15.23 -0.01
N ASP A 481 18.66 -15.24 -0.55
CA ASP A 481 17.90 -16.43 -0.90
C ASP A 481 17.53 -17.33 0.31
N GLU A 482 17.84 -16.90 1.53
CA GLU A 482 17.38 -17.53 2.77
C GLU A 482 16.27 -16.69 3.43
N SER A 483 15.16 -17.35 3.72
CA SER A 483 14.03 -16.75 4.45
C SER A 483 14.27 -16.74 5.96
N LEU A 484 14.02 -15.60 6.60
CA LEU A 484 14.20 -15.38 8.03
C LEU A 484 12.92 -14.82 8.65
N CYS A 485 12.39 -15.49 9.66
CA CYS A 485 11.33 -14.93 10.50
C CYS A 485 11.96 -14.11 11.63
N VAL A 486 11.65 -12.82 11.70
CA VAL A 486 12.09 -11.95 12.79
C VAL A 486 10.95 -11.82 13.78
N THR A 487 11.16 -12.36 14.98
CA THR A 487 10.15 -12.34 16.07
C THR A 487 10.64 -11.62 17.31
N ALA A 488 11.90 -11.18 17.34
CA ALA A 488 12.43 -10.33 18.41
C ALA A 488 11.98 -8.87 18.22
N PRO A 489 11.74 -8.12 19.32
CA PRO A 489 11.45 -6.68 19.23
C PRO A 489 12.66 -5.90 18.71
N THR A 490 12.40 -4.74 18.10
CA THR A 490 13.42 -3.71 17.87
C THR A 490 13.49 -2.84 19.10
N VAL A 491 14.69 -2.48 19.54
CA VAL A 491 14.91 -1.56 20.66
C VAL A 491 15.94 -0.51 20.24
N PHE A 492 15.50 0.74 20.18
CA PHE A 492 16.38 1.90 20.02
C PHE A 492 16.82 2.36 21.40
N ARG A 493 18.13 2.54 21.61
CA ARG A 493 18.64 2.96 22.90
C ARG A 493 18.35 4.45 23.12
N ALA A 494 18.09 4.80 24.37
CA ALA A 494 17.94 6.18 24.79
C ALA A 494 19.17 7.01 24.35
N GLY A 495 18.91 8.16 23.73
CA GLY A 495 19.93 9.09 23.25
C GLY A 495 20.51 8.78 21.86
N GLU A 496 20.18 7.65 21.21
CA GLU A 496 20.62 7.43 19.82
C GLU A 496 19.83 8.27 18.82
N ILE A 497 18.52 8.06 18.78
CA ILE A 497 17.57 8.81 17.95
C ILE A 497 16.48 9.43 18.81
N PHE A 498 15.98 8.67 19.78
CA PHE A 498 14.92 9.08 20.69
C PHE A 498 15.51 9.50 22.03
N ARG A 499 14.77 10.35 22.76
CA ARG A 499 15.14 10.78 24.11
C ARG A 499 15.24 9.59 25.06
N ASP A 500 14.21 8.75 25.06
CA ASP A 500 14.09 7.55 25.87
C ASP A 500 14.30 6.26 25.05
N GLU A 501 14.38 5.12 25.74
CA GLU A 501 14.43 3.82 25.07
C GLU A 501 13.09 3.52 24.39
N VAL A 502 13.14 3.17 23.10
CA VAL A 502 11.93 2.89 22.30
C VAL A 502 11.93 1.45 21.83
N GLY A 503 10.97 0.67 22.33
CA GLY A 503 10.72 -0.70 21.89
C GLY A 503 9.59 -0.80 20.88
N THR A 504 9.76 -1.60 19.82
CA THR A 504 8.69 -1.91 18.85
C THR A 504 8.60 -3.40 18.56
N TYR A 505 7.39 -3.91 18.33
CA TYR A 505 7.14 -5.33 18.15
C TYR A 505 6.00 -5.58 17.16
N LEU A 506 6.38 -6.08 15.99
CA LEU A 506 5.48 -6.67 15.01
C LEU A 506 6.30 -7.67 14.17
N PRO A 507 6.13 -8.98 14.37
CA PRO A 507 6.89 -10.00 13.66
C PRO A 507 6.72 -9.94 12.14
N TYR A 508 7.75 -10.33 11.41
CA TYR A 508 7.71 -10.39 9.94
C TYR A 508 8.60 -11.50 9.40
N ARG A 509 8.39 -11.82 8.12
CA ARG A 509 9.33 -12.61 7.32
C ARG A 509 10.16 -11.67 6.46
N TRP A 510 11.46 -11.92 6.39
CA TRP A 510 12.42 -11.22 5.54
C TRP A 510 13.11 -12.20 4.61
N ILE A 511 13.40 -11.75 3.40
CA ILE A 511 14.28 -12.42 2.44
C ILE A 511 14.87 -11.36 1.51
N ALA A 512 16.12 -11.54 1.09
CA ALA A 512 16.76 -10.69 0.09
C ALA A 512 17.17 -11.50 -1.14
N LYS A 513 17.11 -10.88 -2.31
CA LYS A 513 17.48 -11.52 -3.57
C LYS A 513 18.32 -10.61 -4.44
N LYS A 514 19.42 -11.17 -4.95
CA LYS A 514 20.29 -10.50 -5.93
C LYS A 514 19.62 -10.51 -7.28
N ILE A 515 19.63 -9.36 -7.95
CA ILE A 515 19.12 -9.19 -9.30
C ILE A 515 20.32 -9.16 -10.26
N PRO A 516 20.54 -10.22 -11.05
CA PRO A 516 21.72 -10.32 -11.92
C PRO A 516 21.75 -9.22 -12.97
N SER A 517 22.94 -8.69 -13.27
CA SER A 517 23.14 -7.73 -14.38
C SER A 517 22.37 -6.40 -14.26
N THR A 518 21.95 -6.03 -13.05
CA THR A 518 21.32 -4.75 -12.75
C THR A 518 22.28 -3.85 -11.98
N ARG A 519 22.31 -2.56 -12.35
CA ARG A 519 23.15 -1.55 -11.72
C ARG A 519 22.62 -1.17 -10.34
N ASP A 520 23.49 -0.65 -9.49
CA ASP A 520 23.14 -0.32 -8.11
C ASP A 520 22.29 0.98 -7.96
N ASP A 521 21.96 1.66 -9.07
CA ASP A 521 21.19 2.92 -9.11
C ASP A 521 19.71 2.74 -9.50
N CYS A 522 19.13 1.57 -9.17
CA CYS A 522 17.75 1.24 -9.53
C CYS A 522 16.76 1.48 -8.38
N ALA A 523 15.49 1.69 -8.73
CA ALA A 523 14.38 1.72 -7.77
C ALA A 523 13.57 0.42 -7.83
N THR A 524 12.85 0.07 -6.77
CA THR A 524 11.98 -1.11 -6.74
C THR A 524 10.55 -0.75 -6.37
N MET A 525 9.60 -1.41 -7.02
CA MET A 525 8.17 -1.38 -6.72
C MET A 525 7.67 -2.83 -6.57
N CYS A 526 6.51 -3.01 -5.98
CA CYS A 526 5.81 -4.29 -5.95
C CYS A 526 4.31 -4.13 -6.20
N SER A 527 3.73 -5.13 -6.82
CA SER A 527 2.28 -5.36 -6.89
C SER A 527 1.93 -6.67 -6.18
N GLU A 528 0.67 -7.09 -6.27
CA GLU A 528 0.26 -8.41 -5.74
C GLU A 528 1.03 -9.56 -6.41
N ASP A 529 1.43 -9.36 -7.65
CA ASP A 529 1.90 -10.42 -8.56
C ASP A 529 3.29 -10.17 -9.12
N SER A 530 3.95 -9.06 -8.78
CA SER A 530 5.23 -8.70 -9.39
C SER A 530 6.12 -7.90 -8.48
N ILE A 531 7.43 -8.09 -8.66
CA ILE A 531 8.46 -7.13 -8.26
C ILE A 531 8.93 -6.42 -9.53
N ILE A 532 8.98 -5.09 -9.48
CA ILE A 532 9.36 -4.26 -10.62
C ILE A 532 10.62 -3.47 -10.27
N VAL A 533 11.65 -3.61 -11.09
CA VAL A 533 12.89 -2.84 -10.98
C VAL A 533 12.94 -1.78 -12.08
N VAL A 534 13.10 -0.52 -11.69
CA VAL A 534 13.27 0.60 -12.62
C VAL A 534 14.76 0.81 -12.83
N GLU A 535 15.26 0.42 -14.00
CA GLU A 535 16.70 0.44 -14.30
C GLU A 535 17.04 1.35 -15.48
N SER A 536 18.23 1.95 -15.44
CA SER A 536 18.80 2.62 -16.60
C SER A 536 19.39 1.56 -17.53
N ALA A 537 18.95 1.49 -18.80
CA ALA A 537 19.69 0.71 -19.78
C ALA A 537 21.08 1.36 -19.94
N GLY A 538 22.15 0.58 -19.88
CA GLY A 538 23.50 1.12 -20.11
C GLY A 538 23.66 1.73 -21.52
N GLY A 539 24.56 2.71 -21.67
CA GLY A 539 24.86 3.34 -22.97
C GLY A 539 23.89 4.47 -23.37
N THR A 540 23.53 4.55 -24.65
CA THR A 540 22.52 5.49 -25.21
C THR A 540 21.07 5.03 -25.00
N GLY A 541 20.85 3.91 -24.29
CA GLY A 541 19.53 3.37 -24.01
C GLY A 541 18.80 4.13 -22.90
N GLY A 542 17.50 4.36 -23.08
CA GLY A 542 16.65 4.98 -22.05
C GLY A 542 16.42 4.08 -20.82
N ARG A 543 15.68 4.59 -19.82
CA ARG A 543 15.22 3.79 -18.67
C ARG A 543 14.24 2.70 -19.11
N ARG A 544 14.12 1.62 -18.34
CA ARG A 544 13.17 0.52 -18.57
C ARG A 544 12.69 -0.09 -17.25
N TYR A 545 11.55 -0.78 -17.31
CA TYR A 545 11.02 -1.57 -16.22
C TYR A 545 11.39 -3.04 -16.46
N ARG A 546 12.01 -3.66 -15.46
CA ARG A 546 12.27 -5.10 -15.42
C ARG A 546 11.32 -5.73 -14.41
N VAL A 547 10.37 -6.50 -14.89
CA VAL A 547 9.25 -7.05 -14.11
C VAL A 547 9.48 -8.54 -13.88
N PHE A 548 9.50 -8.93 -12.61
CA PHE A 548 9.57 -10.33 -12.16
C PHE A 548 8.18 -10.75 -11.70
N SER A 549 7.52 -11.58 -12.49
CA SER A 549 6.13 -12.02 -12.24
C SER A 549 6.09 -13.29 -11.40
N PHE A 550 5.13 -13.37 -10.49
CA PHE A 550 4.80 -14.56 -9.72
C PHE A 550 3.63 -15.26 -10.40
#